data_AF-A0A9P0JEP2-F1
#
_entry.id   AF-A0A9P0JEP2-F1
#
_cell.length_a   1.000
_cell.length_b   1.000
_cell.length_c   1.000
_cell.angle_alpha   90.00
_cell.angle_beta   90.00
_cell.angle_gamma   90.00
#
_symmetry.space_group_name_H-M   'P 1'
#
loop_
_entity.id
_entity.type
_entity.pdbx_description
1 polymer ?
#
loop_
_entity_poly.entity_id
_entity_poly.type
_entity_poly.pdbx_seq_one_letter_code
_entity_poly.pdbx_strand_id
1 'polypeptide(L)'
;MYLIYISGNFKETCVLFSKHVPDFAEKFKNTTNYTSHLIQEQLISLCTISVRDTIIHEIGDGIFGVMCDEARCYKEEQMALCVRYTKYLNIYERFLGLVVL
;
A
#
# COMPACT_ATOMS: atom_id res chain seq x y z
N MET A 1 -19.06 -14.47 -25.71
CA MET A 1 -18.57 -14.88 -24.38
C MET A 1 -17.85 -13.68 -23.80
N TYR A 2 -18.42 -13.08 -22.76
CA TYR A 2 -18.05 -11.75 -22.26
C TYR A 2 -16.60 -11.73 -21.75
N LEU A 3 -15.77 -10.90 -22.37
CA LEU A 3 -14.53 -10.41 -21.76
C LEU A 3 -14.94 -9.57 -20.54
N ILE A 4 -14.73 -10.11 -19.35
CA ILE A 4 -14.74 -9.32 -18.12
C ILE A 4 -13.63 -8.29 -18.29
N TYR A 5 -14.01 -7.05 -18.59
CA TYR A 5 -13.15 -5.88 -18.47
C TYR A 5 -12.79 -5.75 -16.98
N ILE A 6 -11.67 -6.35 -16.57
CA ILE A 6 -11.15 -6.16 -15.21
C ILE A 6 -10.61 -4.72 -15.19
N SER A 7 -11.45 -3.78 -14.77
CA SER A 7 -11.01 -2.42 -14.50
C SER A 7 -10.07 -2.48 -13.30
N GLY A 8 -8.75 -2.40 -13.51
CA GLY A 8 -7.73 -2.76 -12.50
C GLY A 8 -8.00 -2.32 -11.06
N ASN A 9 -7.46 -3.08 -10.09
CA ASN A 9 -7.79 -3.11 -8.65
C ASN A 9 -8.28 -1.80 -8.00
N PHE A 10 -7.66 -0.66 -8.32
CA PHE A 10 -8.09 0.65 -7.81
C PHE A 10 -9.53 1.03 -8.23
N LYS A 11 -9.88 0.86 -9.51
CA LYS A 11 -11.22 1.19 -10.02
C LYS A 11 -12.29 0.29 -9.41
N GLU A 12 -12.02 -1.01 -9.31
CA GLU A 12 -12.89 -1.97 -8.63
C GLU A 12 -13.10 -1.59 -7.15
N THR A 13 -12.04 -1.14 -6.48
CA THR A 13 -12.13 -0.65 -5.10
C THR A 13 -13.02 0.60 -5.02
N CYS A 14 -12.87 1.57 -5.93
CA CYS A 14 -13.75 2.74 -5.98
C CYS A 14 -15.23 2.35 -6.22
N VAL A 15 -15.48 1.41 -7.14
CA VAL A 15 -16.84 0.89 -7.40
C VAL A 15 -17.41 0.25 -6.14
N LEU A 16 -16.64 -0.59 -5.44
CA LEU A 16 -17.07 -1.18 -4.18
C LEU A 16 -17.36 -0.11 -3.12
N PHE A 17 -16.47 0.87 -2.98
CA PHE A 17 -16.59 1.94 -1.99
C PHE A 17 -17.83 2.81 -2.23
N SER A 18 -18.15 3.11 -3.48
CA SER A 18 -19.37 3.85 -3.86
C SER A 18 -20.68 3.15 -3.48
N LYS A 19 -20.67 1.83 -3.25
CA LYS A 19 -21.88 1.12 -2.79
C LYS A 19 -22.17 1.36 -1.31
N HIS A 20 -21.15 1.71 -0.54
CA HIS A 20 -21.24 1.82 0.92
C HIS A 20 -21.12 3.26 1.43
N VAL A 21 -20.57 4.18 0.62
CA VAL A 21 -20.34 5.57 1.01
C VAL A 21 -21.08 6.52 0.03
N PRO A 22 -22.30 7.00 0.38
CA PRO A 22 -23.13 7.81 -0.51
C PRO A 22 -22.44 9.08 -1.04
N ASP A 23 -21.74 9.81 -0.17
CA ASP A 23 -21.02 11.04 -0.55
C ASP A 23 -19.92 10.78 -1.58
N PHE A 24 -19.22 9.66 -1.42
CA PHE A 24 -18.22 9.21 -2.40
C PHE A 24 -18.90 8.82 -3.71
N ALA A 25 -20.04 8.13 -3.65
CA ALA A 25 -20.77 7.71 -4.84
C ALA A 25 -21.23 8.90 -5.68
N GLU A 26 -21.70 9.98 -5.04
CA GLU A 26 -22.08 11.21 -5.74
C GLU A 26 -20.88 11.82 -6.46
N LYS A 27 -19.73 11.92 -5.77
CA LYS A 27 -18.51 12.48 -6.35
C LYS A 27 -17.92 11.61 -7.47
N PHE A 28 -18.02 10.28 -7.33
CA PHE A 28 -17.50 9.30 -8.29
C PHE A 28 -18.31 9.22 -9.59
N LYS A 29 -19.58 9.65 -9.59
CA LYS A 29 -20.40 9.75 -10.82
C LYS A 29 -19.89 10.80 -11.80
N ASN A 30 -19.17 11.82 -11.31
CA ASN A 30 -18.59 12.85 -12.16
C ASN A 30 -17.34 12.33 -12.87
N THR A 31 -17.01 12.94 -14.01
CA THR A 31 -15.72 12.69 -14.67
C THR A 31 -14.59 13.03 -13.71
N THR A 32 -13.80 12.02 -13.35
CA THR A 32 -12.72 12.14 -12.36
C THR A 32 -11.40 11.69 -12.97
N ASN A 33 -10.30 12.35 -12.56
CA ASN A 33 -8.95 12.02 -13.02
C ASN A 33 -8.23 11.06 -12.05
N TYR A 34 -8.97 10.22 -11.32
CA TYR A 34 -8.36 9.42 -10.25
C TYR A 34 -7.27 8.47 -10.74
N THR A 35 -7.33 8.01 -12.00
CA THR A 35 -6.27 7.17 -12.59
C THR A 35 -5.17 7.96 -13.29
N SER A 36 -5.16 9.29 -13.18
CA SER A 36 -4.04 10.09 -13.68
C SER A 36 -2.79 9.82 -12.84
N HIS A 37 -1.63 9.86 -13.48
CA HIS A 37 -0.34 9.61 -12.83
C HIS A 37 -0.15 10.48 -11.59
N LEU A 38 -0.39 11.78 -11.71
CA LEU A 38 -0.21 12.75 -10.61
C LEU A 38 -1.11 12.42 -9.41
N ILE A 39 -2.37 12.05 -9.63
CA ILE A 39 -3.28 11.71 -8.54
C ILE A 39 -2.90 10.36 -7.91
N GLN A 40 -2.52 9.37 -8.72
CA GLN A 40 -2.08 8.07 -8.20
C GLN A 40 -0.81 8.22 -7.35
N GLU A 41 0.15 9.04 -7.79
CA GLU A 41 1.37 9.33 -7.03
C GLU A 41 1.08 10.02 -5.70
N GLN A 42 0.16 11.00 -5.69
CA GLN A 42 -0.30 11.64 -4.45
C GLN A 42 -0.99 10.66 -3.51
N LEU A 43 -1.87 9.79 -4.02
CA LEU A 43 -2.55 8.77 -3.22
C LEU A 43 -1.53 7.78 -2.63
N ILE A 44 -0.57 7.31 -3.42
CA ILE A 44 0.49 6.42 -2.95
C ILE A 44 1.32 7.10 -1.87
N SER A 45 1.67 8.38 -2.04
CA SER A 45 2.41 9.17 -1.04
C SER A 45 1.64 9.27 0.28
N LEU A 46 0.35 9.62 0.24
CA LEU A 46 -0.50 9.70 1.42
C LEU A 46 -0.65 8.34 2.12
N CYS A 47 -0.87 7.27 1.35
CA CYS A 47 -0.93 5.92 1.88
C CYS A 47 0.39 5.51 2.54
N THR A 48 1.53 5.84 1.92
CA THR A 48 2.86 5.55 2.46
C THR A 48 3.08 6.24 3.80
N ILE A 49 2.71 7.52 3.90
CA ILE A 49 2.80 8.27 5.16
C ILE A 49 1.92 7.61 6.23
N SER A 50 0.66 7.33 5.91
CA SER A 50 -0.28 6.72 6.86
C SER A 50 0.19 5.34 7.34
N VAL A 51 0.71 4.50 6.44
CA VAL A 51 1.24 3.17 6.79
C VAL A 51 2.48 3.30 7.66
N ARG A 52 3.43 4.16 7.27
CA ARG A 52 4.66 4.41 8.03
C ARG A 52 4.35 4.88 9.45
N ASP A 53 3.48 5.87 9.58
CA ASP A 53 3.14 6.46 10.87
C ASP A 53 2.40 5.44 11.76
N THR A 54 1.57 4.57 11.16
CA THR A 54 0.95 3.44 11.86
C THR A 54 2.00 2.47 12.39
N ILE A 55 2.98 2.07 11.55
CA ILE A 55 4.05 1.16 11.96
C ILE A 55 4.86 1.76 13.12
N ILE A 56 5.27 3.02 13.00
CA ILE A 56 6.02 3.73 14.05
C ILE A 56 5.21 3.79 15.35
N HIS A 57 3.93 4.14 15.26
CA HIS A 57 3.05 4.21 16.42
C HIS A 57 2.84 2.85 17.09
N GLU A 58 2.69 1.78 16.29
CA GLU A 58 2.53 0.42 16.82
C GLU A 58 3.78 -0.11 17.51
N ILE A 59 4.97 0.25 17.02
CA ILE A 59 6.25 -0.09 17.65
C ILE A 59 6.45 0.74 18.93
N GLY A 60 6.21 2.06 18.87
CA GLY A 60 6.43 2.98 19.99
C GLY A 60 7.86 2.90 20.53
N ASP A 61 7.99 2.81 21.86
CA ASP A 61 9.26 2.59 22.56
C ASP A 61 9.62 1.09 22.71
N GLY A 62 8.91 0.22 21.98
CA GLY A 62 9.10 -1.22 22.00
C GLY A 62 10.35 -1.68 21.24
N ILE A 63 10.62 -2.98 21.35
CA ILE A 63 11.71 -3.62 20.61
C ILE A 63 11.19 -4.09 19.25
N PHE A 64 11.96 -3.83 18.20
CA PHE A 64 11.71 -4.33 16.86
C PHE A 64 12.97 -4.99 16.30
N GLY A 65 12.78 -5.92 15.37
CA GLY A 65 13.82 -6.48 14.53
C GLY A 65 13.69 -6.00 13.10
N VAL A 66 14.82 -5.79 12.43
CA VAL A 66 14.86 -5.56 10.98
C VAL A 66 15.29 -6.86 10.32
N MET A 67 14.50 -7.30 9.34
CA MET A 67 14.78 -8.45 8.49
C MET A 67 15.15 -7.92 7.11
N CYS A 68 16.25 -8.42 6.56
CA CYS A 68 16.68 -8.17 5.19
C CYS A 68 16.74 -9.49 4.42
N ASP A 69 16.31 -9.46 3.17
CA ASP A 69 16.47 -10.56 2.22
C ASP A 69 17.09 -10.02 0.95
N GLU A 70 18.20 -10.62 0.52
CA GLU A 70 18.96 -10.18 -0.64
C GLU A 70 18.73 -11.16 -1.80
N ALA A 71 18.37 -10.61 -2.95
CA ALA A 71 18.16 -11.37 -4.16
C ALA A 71 18.87 -10.68 -5.33
N ARG A 72 19.48 -11.50 -6.18
CA ARG A 72 20.13 -11.02 -7.40
C ARG A 72 19.37 -11.49 -8.63
N CYS A 73 19.06 -10.56 -9.52
CA CYS A 73 18.51 -10.84 -10.84
C CYS A 73 19.42 -10.24 -11.92
N TYR A 74 20.08 -11.10 -12.70
CA TYR A 74 21.09 -10.71 -13.70
C TYR A 74 22.23 -9.84 -13.13
N LYS A 75 22.17 -8.53 -13.38
CA LYS A 75 23.17 -7.52 -13.02
C LYS A 75 22.70 -6.58 -11.91
N GLU A 76 21.46 -6.73 -11.45
CA GLU A 76 20.91 -5.93 -10.36
C GLU A 76 20.77 -6.80 -9.12
N GLU A 77 21.22 -6.26 -8.00
CA GLU A 77 21.08 -6.83 -6.68
C GLU A 77 20.04 -6.00 -5.93
N GLN A 78 19.10 -6.65 -5.27
CA GLN A 78 17.99 -6.02 -4.58
C GLN A 78 17.87 -6.58 -3.17
N MET A 79 17.60 -5.71 -2.21
CA MET A 79 17.36 -6.06 -0.82
C MET A 79 15.94 -5.69 -0.42
N ALA A 80 15.15 -6.68 -0.02
CA ALA A 80 13.88 -6.49 0.63
C ALA A 80 14.07 -6.20 2.12
N LEU A 81 13.43 -5.15 2.62
CA LEU A 81 13.44 -4.78 4.03
C LEU A 81 12.07 -5.01 4.66
N CYS A 82 12.05 -5.66 5.82
CA CYS A 82 10.87 -5.87 6.64
C CYS A 82 11.18 -5.51 8.10
N VAL A 83 10.23 -4.90 8.80
CA VAL A 83 10.29 -4.75 10.26
C VAL A 83 9.39 -5.78 10.92
N ARG A 84 9.89 -6.40 11.99
CA ARG A 84 9.15 -7.35 12.84
C ARG A 84 9.06 -6.79 14.24
N TYR A 85 7.86 -6.72 14.81
CA TYR A 85 7.62 -6.22 16.17
C TYR A 85 6.46 -6.97 16.82
N THR A 86 6.27 -6.79 18.12
CA THR A 86 5.13 -7.36 18.84
C THR A 86 4.15 -6.29 19.27
N LYS A 87 2.86 -6.57 19.13
CA LYS A 87 1.77 -5.72 19.63
C LYS A 87 0.70 -6.61 20.25
N TYR A 88 0.37 -6.37 21.52
CA TYR A 88 -0.56 -7.20 22.30
C TYR A 88 -0.23 -8.70 22.25
N LEU A 89 1.06 -9.06 22.37
CA LEU A 89 1.58 -10.43 22.29
C LEU A 89 1.46 -11.10 20.90
N ASN A 90 0.99 -10.39 19.88
CA ASN A 90 1.00 -10.86 18.50
C ASN A 90 2.25 -10.34 17.76
N ILE A 91 2.85 -11.20 16.95
CA ILE A 91 3.96 -10.82 16.08
C ILE A 91 3.38 -10.19 14.81
N TYR A 92 3.92 -9.03 14.46
CA TYR A 92 3.60 -8.32 13.24
C TYR A 92 4.85 -8.18 12.38
N GLU A 93 4.68 -8.39 11.09
CA GLU A 93 5.70 -8.18 10.07
C GLU A 93 5.17 -7.18 9.06
N ARG A 94 5.99 -6.19 8.73
CA ARG A 94 5.64 -5.09 7.84
C ARG A 94 6.76 -4.89 6.84
N PHE A 95 6.43 -5.07 5.57
CA PHE A 95 7.33 -4.77 4.47
C PHE A 95 7.55 -3.26 4.39
N LEU A 96 8.83 -2.85 4.32
CA LEU A 96 9.24 -1.45 4.27
C LEU A 96 9.59 -1.01 2.85
N GLY A 97 10.17 -1.90 2.04
CA GLY A 97 10.55 -1.57 0.67
C GLY A 97 11.61 -2.49 0.08
N LEU A 98 11.89 -2.27 -1.20
CA LEU A 98 13.06 -2.81 -1.91
C LEU A 98 14.11 -1.72 -2.04
N VAL A 99 15.37 -2.08 -1.84
CA VAL A 99 16.54 -1.23 -2.09
C VAL A 99 17.36 -1.89 -3.19
N VAL A 100 17.78 -1.12 -4.20
CA VAL A 100 18.74 -1.61 -5.20
C VAL A 100 20.15 -1.42 -4.64
N LEU A 101 20.98 -2.45 -4.73
CA LEU A 101 22.36 -2.48 -4.25
C LEU A 101 23.36 -2.26 -5.40
#